data_AF-A0A929ZN26-F1
#
_entry.id   AF-A0A929ZN26-F1
#
_cell.length_a   1.000
_cell.length_b   1.000
_cell.length_c   1.000
_cell.angle_alpha   90.00
_cell.angle_beta   90.00
_cell.angle_gamma   90.00
#
_symmetry.space_group_name_H-M   'P 1'
#
loop_
_entity.id
_entity.type
_entity.pdbx_description
1 polymer ?
#
loop_
_entity_poly.entity_id
_entity_poly.type
_entity_poly.pdbx_seq_one_letter_code
_entity_poly.pdbx_strand_id
1 'polypeptide(L)'
;MKIIKRFFALLVALTFMLGLFSTNCNVYADTQKDGYNISISNISVSPNPVNVGALASLKFDFNIYTLAQNAMNVGDTVTLSTNIGTMFGNLPITDLPLLAQNGEQIATATITDTEIKLTVISEFPTDKNFFSGSVYTGGRLKALENGATAGNPSTKQLTIEDASTNVTFNVPPTVPGTSTGGGTPDPNTRTINNRLLEKQGWTSGYDTARIKLIANQIGSLRLFNTYNNIDSSFGTYVADESFMVVDKIPGNGVIDESTVTFTAVRYNWMEV
;
A
#
# COMPACT_ATOMS: atom_id res chain seq x y z
N MET A 1 26.33 -34.50 34.35
CA MET A 1 26.25 -34.36 32.87
C MET A 1 24.91 -34.79 32.24
N LYS A 2 24.24 -35.86 32.67
CA LYS A 2 22.98 -36.34 32.01
C LYS A 2 21.77 -35.40 32.20
N ILE A 3 21.64 -34.74 33.34
CA ILE A 3 20.51 -33.84 33.64
C ILE A 3 20.62 -32.52 32.85
N ILE A 4 21.81 -31.92 32.78
CA ILE A 4 22.06 -30.67 32.03
C ILE A 4 21.80 -30.85 30.53
N LYS A 5 22.19 -32.00 29.95
CA LYS A 5 21.88 -32.32 28.54
C LYS A 5 20.38 -32.47 28.28
N ARG A 6 19.63 -33.06 29.23
CA ARG A 6 18.17 -33.17 29.14
C ARG A 6 17.48 -31.81 29.27
N PHE A 7 18.01 -30.92 30.11
CA PHE A 7 17.49 -29.56 30.28
C PHE A 7 17.70 -28.71 29.03
N PHE A 8 18.89 -28.78 28.41
CA PHE A 8 19.16 -28.10 27.14
C PHE A 8 18.31 -28.65 25.98
N ALA A 9 18.11 -29.97 25.91
CA ALA A 9 17.23 -30.57 24.91
C ALA A 9 15.76 -30.10 25.07
N LEU A 10 15.30 -29.94 26.32
CA LEU A 10 13.96 -29.42 26.61
C LEU A 10 13.82 -27.94 26.22
N LEU A 11 14.85 -27.13 26.49
CA LEU A 11 14.87 -25.71 26.13
C LEU A 11 14.86 -25.52 24.61
N VAL A 12 15.66 -26.30 23.88
CA VAL A 12 15.71 -26.28 22.40
C VAL A 12 14.38 -26.72 21.81
N ALA A 13 13.76 -27.78 22.35
CA ALA A 13 12.43 -28.23 21.92
C ALA A 13 11.34 -27.18 22.20
N LEU A 14 11.43 -26.43 23.30
CA LEU A 14 10.48 -25.35 23.62
C LEU A 14 10.64 -24.16 22.65
N THR A 15 11.86 -23.79 22.27
CA THR A 15 12.10 -22.76 21.24
C THR A 15 11.64 -23.18 19.85
N PHE A 16 11.78 -24.47 19.47
CA PHE A 16 11.27 -24.97 18.20
C PHE A 16 9.73 -25.03 18.16
N MET A 17 9.08 -25.35 19.28
CA MET A 17 7.62 -25.23 19.38
C MET A 17 7.16 -23.78 19.28
N LEU A 18 7.83 -22.82 19.95
CA LEU A 18 7.48 -21.41 19.87
C LEU A 18 7.72 -20.79 18.47
N GLY A 19 8.71 -21.28 17.72
CA GLY A 19 8.98 -20.84 16.35
C GLY A 19 7.99 -21.38 15.29
N LEU A 20 7.33 -22.50 15.58
CA LEU A 20 6.38 -23.16 14.66
C LEU A 20 4.93 -22.67 14.81
N PHE A 21 4.62 -21.81 15.78
CA PHE A 21 3.33 -21.11 15.89
C PHE A 21 3.29 -19.75 15.18
N SER A 22 4.09 -19.56 14.13
CA SER A 22 3.97 -18.40 13.21
C SER A 22 2.88 -18.60 12.14
N THR A 23 1.93 -19.50 12.38
CA THR A 23 0.68 -19.55 11.63
C THR A 23 -0.15 -18.32 11.99
N ASN A 24 -0.64 -17.59 10.98
CA ASN A 24 -1.60 -16.49 11.11
C ASN A 24 -2.62 -16.80 12.22
N CYS A 25 -2.39 -16.26 13.41
CA CYS A 25 -3.39 -16.34 14.47
C CYS A 25 -4.49 -15.39 14.02
N ASN A 26 -5.65 -15.95 13.66
CA ASN A 26 -6.88 -15.19 13.67
C ASN A 26 -7.12 -14.83 15.14
N VAL A 27 -6.60 -13.67 15.55
CA VAL A 27 -6.81 -13.12 16.88
C VAL A 27 -8.28 -12.73 16.94
N TYR A 28 -9.03 -13.47 17.75
CA TYR A 28 -10.42 -13.20 18.08
C TYR A 28 -10.43 -12.61 19.48
N ALA A 29 -10.95 -11.40 19.63
CA ALA A 29 -11.02 -10.76 20.93
C ALA A 29 -12.37 -10.07 21.08
N ASP A 30 -13.12 -10.48 22.12
CA ASP A 30 -14.42 -9.94 22.46
C ASP A 30 -14.26 -8.88 23.56
N THR A 31 -14.56 -7.63 23.24
CA THR A 31 -14.54 -6.50 24.18
C THR A 31 -15.96 -5.97 24.37
N GLN A 32 -16.37 -5.69 25.61
CA GLN A 32 -17.64 -5.02 25.89
C GLN A 32 -17.42 -3.52 26.01
N LYS A 33 -18.03 -2.73 25.13
CA LYS A 33 -17.85 -1.28 25.07
C LYS A 33 -19.12 -0.61 24.55
N ASP A 34 -19.49 0.52 25.15
CA ASP A 34 -20.64 1.34 24.73
C ASP A 34 -22.00 0.57 24.69
N GLY A 35 -22.14 -0.50 25.49
CA GLY A 35 -23.35 -1.34 25.49
C GLY A 35 -23.38 -2.42 24.39
N TYR A 36 -22.31 -2.53 23.60
CA TYR A 36 -22.10 -3.54 22.57
C TYR A 36 -21.03 -4.54 22.99
N ASN A 37 -21.17 -5.77 22.50
CA ASN A 37 -20.08 -6.73 22.45
C ASN A 37 -19.45 -6.66 21.08
N ILE A 38 -18.14 -6.47 21.03
CA ILE A 38 -17.38 -6.17 19.83
C ILE A 38 -16.34 -7.26 19.68
N SER A 39 -16.31 -7.89 18.52
CA SER A 39 -15.26 -8.82 18.13
C SER A 39 -14.53 -8.29 16.91
N ILE A 40 -13.20 -8.23 16.98
CA ILE A 40 -12.32 -7.87 15.86
C ILE A 40 -11.50 -9.09 15.46
N SER A 41 -11.35 -9.30 14.15
CA SER A 41 -10.59 -10.43 13.61
C SER A 41 -9.97 -10.12 12.25
N ASN A 42 -9.14 -11.04 11.75
CA ASN A 42 -8.55 -11.01 10.40
C ASN A 42 -7.81 -9.71 10.05
N ILE A 43 -7.15 -9.09 11.05
CA ILE A 43 -6.36 -7.88 10.85
C ILE A 43 -5.16 -8.21 9.96
N SER A 44 -5.06 -7.52 8.83
CA SER A 44 -4.00 -7.69 7.86
C SER A 44 -3.58 -6.37 7.23
N VAL A 45 -2.29 -6.24 6.97
CA VAL A 45 -1.70 -5.13 6.22
C VAL A 45 -1.09 -5.66 4.93
N SER A 46 -1.32 -4.95 3.81
CA SER A 46 -0.79 -5.32 2.50
C SER A 46 -0.27 -4.10 1.74
N PRO A 47 0.96 -4.11 1.20
CA PRO A 47 1.93 -5.21 1.28
C PRO A 47 2.51 -5.35 2.70
N ASN A 48 2.94 -6.56 3.05
CA ASN A 48 3.70 -6.84 4.27
C ASN A 48 4.77 -7.91 3.94
N PRO A 49 6.07 -7.61 4.01
CA PRO A 49 6.68 -6.37 4.51
C PRO A 49 6.35 -5.13 3.66
N VAL A 50 6.27 -3.97 4.32
CA VAL A 50 6.02 -2.67 3.69
C VAL A 50 7.31 -1.86 3.62
N ASN A 51 7.58 -1.26 2.47
CA ASN A 51 8.70 -0.33 2.34
C ASN A 51 8.36 1.02 2.98
N VAL A 52 9.29 1.59 3.73
CA VAL A 52 9.15 2.93 4.31
C VAL A 52 8.84 3.95 3.21
N GLY A 53 7.85 4.81 3.46
CA GLY A 53 7.35 5.82 2.52
C GLY A 53 6.39 5.28 1.46
N ALA A 54 6.26 3.96 1.31
CA ALA A 54 5.29 3.35 0.41
C ALA A 54 3.88 3.35 1.01
N LEU A 55 2.89 3.13 0.15
CA LEU A 55 1.50 3.00 0.54
C LEU A 55 1.17 1.54 0.89
N ALA A 56 0.37 1.35 1.93
CA ALA A 56 -0.19 0.08 2.35
C ALA A 56 -1.70 0.19 2.59
N SER A 57 -2.35 -0.97 2.65
CA SER A 57 -3.76 -1.13 2.95
C SER A 57 -3.92 -1.93 4.23
N LEU A 58 -4.89 -1.55 5.05
CA LEU A 58 -5.35 -2.31 6.21
C LEU A 58 -6.70 -2.93 5.89
N LYS A 59 -6.86 -4.21 6.24
CA LYS A 59 -8.15 -4.89 6.29
C LYS A 59 -8.34 -5.50 7.67
N PHE A 60 -9.54 -5.41 8.22
CA PHE A 60 -9.97 -6.21 9.36
C PHE A 60 -11.47 -6.50 9.27
N ASP A 61 -11.90 -7.55 9.95
CA ASP A 61 -13.30 -7.93 10.07
C ASP A 61 -13.79 -7.59 11.47
N PHE A 62 -15.05 -7.16 11.58
CA PHE A 62 -15.69 -6.82 12.84
C PHE A 62 -17.04 -7.53 12.98
N ASN A 63 -17.43 -7.82 14.21
CA ASN A 63 -18.74 -8.28 14.58
C ASN A 63 -19.19 -7.56 15.84
N ILE A 64 -20.30 -6.85 15.78
CA ILE A 64 -20.84 -6.03 16.85
C ILE A 64 -22.23 -6.54 17.14
N TYR A 65 -22.50 -6.93 18.37
CA TYR A 65 -23.84 -7.35 18.77
C TYR A 65 -24.25 -6.70 20.08
N THR A 66 -25.52 -6.34 20.15
CA THR A 66 -26.12 -5.78 21.36
C THR A 66 -26.55 -6.89 22.32
N LEU A 67 -26.61 -6.58 23.61
CA LEU A 67 -27.30 -7.44 24.57
C LEU A 67 -28.80 -7.45 24.24
N ALA A 68 -29.48 -8.56 24.55
CA ALA A 68 -30.91 -8.72 24.27
C ALA A 68 -31.71 -7.50 24.76
N GLN A 69 -32.54 -6.94 23.86
CA GLN A 69 -33.41 -5.75 24.02
C GLN A 69 -32.83 -4.38 23.61
N ASN A 70 -31.56 -4.27 23.21
CA ASN A 70 -31.03 -3.04 22.60
C ASN A 70 -30.98 -3.19 21.07
N ALA A 71 -31.85 -2.53 20.33
CA ALA A 71 -31.72 -2.46 18.86
C ALA A 71 -30.64 -1.43 18.50
N MET A 72 -29.87 -1.71 17.44
CA MET A 72 -28.95 -0.73 16.86
C MET A 72 -29.74 0.29 16.05
N ASN A 73 -29.59 1.57 16.36
CA ASN A 73 -30.34 2.67 15.73
C ASN A 73 -29.46 3.50 14.80
N VAL A 74 -30.11 4.22 13.89
CA VAL A 74 -29.44 5.24 13.06
C VAL A 74 -28.82 6.29 13.97
N GLY A 75 -27.54 6.59 13.73
CA GLY A 75 -26.75 7.51 14.54
C GLY A 75 -25.99 6.87 15.68
N ASP A 76 -26.21 5.57 15.97
CA ASP A 76 -25.38 4.85 16.94
C ASP A 76 -23.92 4.82 16.48
N THR A 77 -23.01 4.95 17.44
CA THR A 77 -21.57 4.97 17.18
C THR A 77 -20.85 3.95 18.03
N VAL A 78 -19.93 3.22 17.42
CA VAL A 78 -19.03 2.28 18.09
C VAL A 78 -17.59 2.73 17.82
N THR A 79 -16.84 3.04 18.88
CA THR A 79 -15.46 3.53 18.76
C THR A 79 -14.48 2.43 19.13
N LEU A 80 -13.58 2.09 18.22
CA LEU A 80 -12.53 1.09 18.40
C LEU A 80 -11.18 1.78 18.65
N SER A 81 -10.42 1.36 19.64
CA SER A 81 -9.04 1.84 19.85
C SER A 81 -8.07 1.24 18.82
N THR A 82 -7.07 2.00 18.37
CA THR A 82 -6.01 1.50 17.48
C THR A 82 -4.71 2.28 17.67
N ASN A 83 -3.59 1.72 17.22
CA ASN A 83 -2.29 2.41 17.17
C ASN A 83 -1.82 2.73 15.75
N ILE A 84 -2.72 2.71 14.76
CA ILE A 84 -2.39 2.87 13.33
C ILE A 84 -1.55 4.11 13.02
N GLY A 85 -1.81 5.24 13.68
CA GLY A 85 -1.11 6.51 13.46
C GLY A 85 0.38 6.44 13.84
N THR A 86 0.74 5.60 14.81
CA THR A 86 2.16 5.39 15.19
C THR A 86 2.97 4.76 14.05
N MET A 87 2.30 4.05 13.14
CA MET A 87 2.91 3.30 12.05
C MET A 87 2.78 3.97 10.68
N PHE A 88 1.70 4.71 10.46
CA PHE A 88 1.33 5.23 9.15
C PHE A 88 1.05 6.75 9.11
N GLY A 89 1.15 7.44 10.24
CA GLY A 89 0.88 8.88 10.36
C GLY A 89 -0.56 9.25 9.99
N ASN A 90 -0.77 10.52 9.63
CA ASN A 90 -2.09 11.06 9.32
C ASN A 90 -2.68 10.47 8.03
N LEU A 91 -3.96 10.08 8.11
CA LEU A 91 -4.71 9.52 6.99
C LEU A 91 -5.32 10.63 6.12
N PRO A 92 -5.14 10.60 4.78
CA PRO A 92 -5.63 11.65 3.89
C PRO A 92 -7.16 11.65 3.71
N ILE A 93 -7.82 10.49 3.87
CA ILE A 93 -9.28 10.35 3.88
C ILE A 93 -9.63 9.33 4.95
N THR A 94 -10.32 9.79 5.99
CA THR A 94 -10.65 9.02 7.19
C THR A 94 -11.97 8.27 7.06
N ASP A 95 -12.90 8.77 6.25
CA ASP A 95 -14.26 8.23 6.15
C ASP A 95 -14.37 7.19 5.03
N LEU A 96 -14.80 5.98 5.40
CA LEU A 96 -14.99 4.84 4.52
C LEU A 96 -16.46 4.38 4.58
N PRO A 97 -17.19 4.34 3.45
CA PRO A 97 -18.53 3.81 3.43
C PRO A 97 -18.49 2.29 3.64
N LEU A 98 -19.38 1.78 4.49
CA LEU A 98 -19.62 0.35 4.66
C LEU A 98 -20.92 0.00 3.95
N LEU A 99 -20.81 -0.87 2.95
CA LEU A 99 -21.91 -1.22 2.05
C LEU A 99 -22.46 -2.61 2.38
N ALA A 100 -23.77 -2.76 2.33
CA ALA A 100 -24.45 -4.05 2.31
C ALA A 100 -24.27 -4.74 0.94
N GLN A 101 -24.66 -6.01 0.86
CA GLN A 101 -24.54 -6.81 -0.37
C GLN A 101 -25.33 -6.24 -1.56
N ASN A 102 -26.41 -5.51 -1.29
CA ASN A 102 -27.21 -4.80 -2.29
C ASN A 102 -26.58 -3.47 -2.76
N GLY A 103 -25.42 -3.08 -2.22
CA GLY A 103 -24.72 -1.83 -2.52
C GLY A 103 -25.18 -0.62 -1.71
N GLU A 104 -26.16 -0.78 -0.82
CA GLU A 104 -26.64 0.28 0.07
C GLU A 104 -25.62 0.57 1.17
N GLN A 105 -25.38 1.84 1.46
CA GLN A 105 -24.50 2.23 2.55
C GLN A 105 -25.22 2.09 3.89
N ILE A 106 -24.68 1.24 4.76
CA ILE A 106 -25.29 0.92 6.06
C ILE A 106 -24.59 1.62 7.23
N ALA A 107 -23.31 1.95 7.06
CA ALA A 107 -22.52 2.64 8.06
C ALA A 107 -21.36 3.40 7.41
N THR A 108 -20.68 4.21 8.21
CA THR A 108 -19.43 4.90 7.86
C THR A 108 -18.38 4.55 8.91
N ALA A 109 -17.18 4.16 8.46
CA ALA A 109 -16.02 3.99 9.32
C ALA A 109 -15.09 5.21 9.18
N THR A 110 -14.96 5.99 10.25
CA THR A 110 -14.01 7.11 10.35
C THR A 110 -12.76 6.65 11.07
N ILE A 111 -11.62 6.64 10.40
CA ILE A 111 -10.34 6.18 10.95
C ILE A 111 -9.45 7.38 11.25
N THR A 112 -9.00 7.49 12.50
CA THR A 112 -7.98 8.45 12.95
C THR A 112 -6.70 7.71 13.35
N ASP A 113 -5.71 8.45 13.81
CA ASP A 113 -4.44 7.91 14.27
C ASP A 113 -4.58 6.93 15.44
N THR A 114 -5.62 7.11 16.27
CA THR A 114 -5.81 6.36 17.52
C THR A 114 -7.15 5.65 17.62
N GLU A 115 -8.10 5.94 16.73
CA GLU A 115 -9.47 5.46 16.84
C GLU A 115 -10.08 5.08 15.49
N ILE A 116 -10.96 4.09 15.49
CA ILE A 116 -11.84 3.77 14.36
C ILE A 116 -13.27 3.89 14.85
N LYS A 117 -13.99 4.90 14.38
CA LYS A 117 -15.37 5.16 14.74
C LYS A 117 -16.31 4.64 13.66
N LEU A 118 -17.12 3.64 13.99
CA LEU A 118 -18.18 3.13 13.14
C LEU A 118 -19.47 3.87 13.48
N THR A 119 -20.09 4.52 12.50
CA THR A 119 -21.36 5.25 12.66
C THR A 119 -22.42 4.59 11.80
N VAL A 120 -23.51 4.16 12.42
CA VAL A 120 -24.65 3.54 11.74
C VAL A 120 -25.46 4.62 11.05
N ILE A 121 -25.75 4.44 9.76
CA ILE A 121 -26.49 5.44 8.97
C ILE A 121 -27.77 4.91 8.34
N SER A 122 -27.98 3.60 8.28
CA SER A 122 -29.20 2.97 7.78
C SER A 122 -30.02 2.35 8.92
N GLU A 123 -31.33 2.28 8.74
CA GLU A 123 -32.19 1.52 9.64
C GLU A 123 -31.85 0.03 9.53
N PHE A 124 -31.49 -0.59 10.66
CA PHE A 124 -31.37 -2.04 10.74
C PHE A 124 -32.76 -2.66 11.00
N PRO A 125 -33.06 -3.85 10.45
CA PRO A 125 -34.26 -4.60 10.81
C PRO A 125 -34.34 -4.75 12.33
N THR A 126 -35.51 -4.47 12.92
CA THR A 126 -35.74 -4.47 14.39
C THR A 126 -35.47 -5.83 15.06
N ASP A 127 -35.36 -6.89 14.28
CA ASP A 127 -35.05 -8.27 14.66
C ASP A 127 -33.55 -8.63 14.55
N LYS A 128 -32.71 -7.71 14.05
CA LYS A 128 -31.25 -7.92 13.92
C LYS A 128 -30.48 -7.06 14.92
N ASN A 129 -29.99 -7.74 15.95
CA ASN A 129 -29.13 -7.19 17.00
C ASN A 129 -27.64 -7.32 16.67
N PHE A 130 -27.27 -7.51 15.40
CA PHE A 130 -25.89 -7.76 14.99
C PHE A 130 -25.52 -6.95 13.75
N PHE A 131 -24.32 -6.36 13.79
CA PHE A 131 -23.71 -5.57 12.73
C PHE A 131 -22.29 -6.12 12.52
N SER A 132 -22.08 -6.77 11.38
CA SER A 132 -20.81 -7.38 11.04
C SER A 132 -20.39 -7.05 9.62
N GLY A 133 -19.09 -7.02 9.39
CA GLY A 133 -18.53 -6.66 8.09
C GLY A 133 -17.01 -6.60 8.11
N SER A 134 -16.47 -5.99 7.06
CA SER A 134 -15.03 -5.76 6.92
C SER A 134 -14.79 -4.28 6.64
N VAL A 135 -13.74 -3.74 7.24
CA VAL A 135 -13.20 -2.42 6.87
C VAL A 135 -11.96 -2.64 6.02
N TYR A 136 -11.87 -1.91 4.92
CA TYR A 136 -10.70 -1.91 4.04
C TYR A 136 -10.29 -0.48 3.69
N THR A 137 -9.09 -0.09 4.08
CA THR A 137 -8.61 1.31 3.88
C THR A 137 -8.14 1.59 2.46
N GLY A 138 -7.85 0.56 1.67
CA GLY A 138 -7.12 0.71 0.40
C GLY A 138 -5.66 1.17 0.61
N GLY A 139 -4.92 1.32 -0.48
CA GLY A 139 -3.50 1.72 -0.45
C GLY A 139 -3.28 3.19 -0.05
N ARG A 140 -3.74 3.59 1.13
CA ARG A 140 -3.75 4.98 1.63
C ARG A 140 -2.82 5.18 2.83
N LEU A 141 -2.38 4.11 3.49
CA LEU A 141 -1.56 4.18 4.68
C LEU A 141 -0.10 4.40 4.29
N LYS A 142 0.48 5.55 4.61
CA LYS A 142 1.87 5.84 4.25
C LYS A 142 2.81 5.33 5.33
N ALA A 143 3.60 4.29 5.04
CA ALA A 143 4.45 3.66 6.04
C ALA A 143 5.53 4.62 6.59
N LEU A 144 5.59 4.76 7.91
CA LEU A 144 6.66 5.46 8.62
C LEU A 144 7.88 4.54 8.82
N GLU A 145 9.00 5.12 9.24
CA GLU A 145 10.26 4.40 9.45
C GLU A 145 10.14 3.30 10.52
N ASN A 146 9.43 3.58 11.61
CA ASN A 146 9.22 2.64 12.72
C ASN A 146 10.51 2.00 13.27
N GLY A 147 11.65 2.69 13.16
CA GLY A 147 12.96 2.19 13.57
C GLY A 147 13.61 1.21 12.59
N ALA A 148 13.06 1.01 11.40
CA ALA A 148 13.73 0.27 10.32
C ALA A 148 14.90 1.10 9.78
N THR A 149 15.99 0.43 9.43
CA THR A 149 17.15 1.03 8.74
C THR A 149 17.56 0.16 7.55
N ALA A 150 18.41 0.68 6.66
CA ALA A 150 18.85 -0.07 5.48
C ALA A 150 19.48 -1.42 5.90
N GLY A 151 18.93 -2.52 5.40
CA GLY A 151 19.36 -3.88 5.75
C GLY A 151 18.88 -4.41 7.10
N ASN A 152 18.23 -3.57 7.93
CA ASN A 152 17.67 -3.98 9.22
C ASN A 152 16.16 -3.63 9.28
N PRO A 153 15.28 -4.57 8.90
CA PRO A 153 13.84 -4.36 9.00
C PRO A 153 13.38 -4.28 10.47
N SER A 154 12.28 -3.57 10.71
CA SER A 154 11.67 -3.41 12.03
C SER A 154 10.24 -3.94 12.01
N THR A 155 9.88 -4.80 12.95
CA THR A 155 8.51 -5.32 13.09
C THR A 155 7.82 -4.61 14.26
N LYS A 156 6.61 -4.09 14.01
CA LYS A 156 5.73 -3.50 15.02
C LYS A 156 4.39 -4.24 15.04
N GLN A 157 3.73 -4.24 16.19
CA GLN A 157 2.42 -4.84 16.35
C GLN A 157 1.33 -3.79 16.18
N LEU A 158 0.54 -3.91 15.11
CA LEU A 158 -0.66 -3.11 14.90
C LEU A 158 -1.77 -3.70 15.75
N THR A 159 -2.46 -2.87 16.53
CA THR A 159 -3.59 -3.26 17.37
C THR A 159 -4.87 -2.55 16.94
N ILE A 160 -5.98 -3.28 17.02
CA ILE A 160 -7.34 -2.74 16.94
C ILE A 160 -8.12 -3.41 18.07
N GLU A 161 -8.46 -2.62 19.09
CA GLU A 161 -8.85 -3.10 20.41
C GLU A 161 -7.90 -4.21 20.88
N ASP A 162 -8.44 -5.36 21.27
CA ASP A 162 -7.68 -6.50 21.79
C ASP A 162 -7.10 -7.41 20.69
N ALA A 163 -7.42 -7.15 19.42
CA ALA A 163 -6.89 -7.89 18.28
C ALA A 163 -5.61 -7.24 17.73
N SER A 164 -4.70 -8.06 17.19
CA SER A 164 -3.41 -7.56 16.70
C SER A 164 -2.83 -8.33 15.51
N THR A 165 -1.94 -7.66 14.76
CA THR A 165 -1.14 -8.26 13.68
C THR A 165 0.24 -7.64 13.62
N ASN A 166 1.22 -8.38 13.08
CA ASN A 166 2.59 -7.89 12.92
C ASN A 166 2.77 -7.22 11.56
N VAL A 167 3.36 -6.03 11.56
CA VAL A 167 3.72 -5.28 10.35
C VAL A 167 5.23 -5.10 10.32
N THR A 168 5.87 -5.56 9.25
CA THR A 168 7.31 -5.44 9.06
C THR A 168 7.62 -4.28 8.11
N PHE A 169 8.36 -3.31 8.62
CA PHE A 169 8.84 -2.12 7.90
C PHE A 169 10.25 -2.38 7.39
N ASN A 170 10.47 -2.11 6.11
CA ASN A 170 11.75 -2.25 5.45
C ASN A 170 12.19 -0.93 4.84
N VAL A 171 13.46 -0.56 5.03
CA VAL A 171 14.06 0.53 4.24
C VAL A 171 14.68 -0.11 3.01
N PRO A 172 14.15 0.14 1.80
CA PRO A 172 14.74 -0.41 0.59
C PRO A 172 16.21 0.05 0.50
N PRO A 173 17.14 -0.83 0.10
CA PRO A 173 18.53 -0.44 -0.06
C PRO A 173 18.61 0.70 -1.07
N THR A 174 19.38 1.74 -0.75
CA THR A 174 19.68 2.81 -1.68
C THR A 174 20.41 2.19 -2.86
N VAL A 175 19.72 1.96 -3.98
CA VAL A 175 20.36 1.50 -5.20
C VAL A 175 21.22 2.65 -5.70
N PRO A 176 22.57 2.51 -5.77
CA PRO A 176 23.41 3.54 -6.36
C PRO A 176 22.92 3.81 -7.79
N GLY A 177 22.49 5.04 -8.07
CA GLY A 177 22.03 5.46 -9.41
C GLY A 177 20.58 5.95 -9.52
N THR A 178 19.77 5.92 -8.45
CA THR A 178 18.38 6.44 -8.49
C THR A 178 18.18 7.77 -7.76
N SER A 179 19.24 8.38 -7.22
CA SER A 179 19.15 9.70 -6.59
C SER A 179 18.97 10.82 -7.61
N THR A 180 17.75 11.37 -7.67
CA THR A 180 17.53 12.80 -7.94
C THR A 180 18.15 13.59 -6.78
N GLY A 181 19.47 13.81 -6.82
CA GLY A 181 20.18 14.50 -5.74
C GLY A 181 21.63 14.82 -6.07
N GLY A 182 21.84 15.96 -6.73
CA GLY A 182 22.87 16.96 -6.37
C GLY A 182 24.36 16.65 -6.49
N GLY A 183 24.80 15.43 -6.81
CA GLY A 183 26.19 15.17 -7.23
C GLY A 183 26.28 15.25 -8.75
N THR A 184 27.33 15.85 -9.31
CA THR A 184 27.65 15.74 -10.75
C THR A 184 27.69 14.24 -11.08
N PRO A 185 26.68 13.71 -11.80
CA PRO A 185 26.66 12.30 -12.08
C PRO A 185 27.82 12.00 -13.01
N ASP A 186 28.66 11.02 -12.66
CA ASP A 186 29.61 10.46 -13.60
C ASP A 186 28.81 10.08 -14.87
N PRO A 187 29.10 10.72 -16.03
CA PRO A 187 28.35 10.49 -17.26
C PRO A 187 28.28 9.01 -17.65
N ASN A 188 29.25 8.20 -17.18
CA ASN A 188 29.39 6.80 -17.50
C ASN A 188 28.54 5.85 -16.64
N THR A 189 27.89 6.34 -15.57
CA THR A 189 27.11 5.51 -14.63
C THR A 189 25.60 5.64 -14.79
N ARG A 190 25.12 6.45 -15.74
CA ARG A 190 23.69 6.53 -16.04
C ARG A 190 23.25 5.24 -16.72
N THR A 191 22.36 4.48 -16.10
CA THR A 191 21.58 3.46 -16.81
C THR A 191 20.75 4.18 -17.86
N ILE A 192 21.23 4.17 -19.10
CA ILE A 192 20.50 4.75 -20.22
C ILE A 192 19.33 3.82 -20.53
N ASN A 193 18.11 4.27 -20.25
CA ASN A 193 16.92 3.53 -20.63
C ASN A 193 16.70 3.67 -22.14
N ASN A 194 17.08 2.63 -22.88
CA ASN A 194 17.03 2.57 -24.35
C ASN A 194 15.71 2.07 -24.91
N ARG A 195 14.65 2.05 -24.10
CA ARG A 195 13.33 1.64 -24.55
C ARG A 195 12.71 2.72 -25.44
N LEU A 196 12.25 2.31 -26.62
CA LEU A 196 11.48 3.16 -27.53
C LEU A 196 10.17 3.64 -26.89
N LEU A 197 9.54 2.77 -26.09
CA LEU A 197 8.32 3.08 -25.34
C LEU A 197 8.40 2.47 -23.94
N GLU A 198 7.97 3.24 -22.96
CA GLU A 198 7.79 2.81 -21.58
C GLU A 198 6.44 3.30 -21.04
N LYS A 199 5.76 2.43 -20.31
CA LYS A 199 4.55 2.78 -19.55
C LYS A 199 4.85 2.65 -18.06
N GLN A 200 4.62 3.73 -17.33
CA GLN A 200 4.71 3.77 -15.87
C GLN A 200 3.31 4.05 -15.30
N GLY A 201 3.01 3.48 -14.14
CA GLY A 201 1.77 3.71 -13.43
C GLY A 201 2.01 3.78 -11.93
N TRP A 202 1.33 4.69 -11.26
CA TRP A 202 1.36 4.77 -9.80
C TRP A 202 0.02 5.29 -9.26
N THR A 203 -0.31 4.92 -8.04
CA THR A 203 -1.51 5.40 -7.38
C THR A 203 -1.36 6.89 -7.04
N SER A 204 -2.44 7.65 -7.19
CA SER A 204 -2.52 9.06 -6.77
C SER A 204 -3.66 9.31 -5.77
N GLY A 205 -4.46 8.28 -5.51
CA GLY A 205 -5.60 8.25 -4.58
C GLY A 205 -6.20 6.84 -4.56
N TYR A 206 -7.38 6.69 -3.94
CA TYR A 206 -8.04 5.38 -3.75
C TYR A 206 -8.50 4.76 -5.07
N ASP A 207 -9.21 5.54 -5.89
CA ASP A 207 -9.75 5.12 -7.18
C ASP A 207 -9.04 5.80 -8.36
N THR A 208 -7.93 6.48 -8.09
CA THR A 208 -7.22 7.30 -9.08
C THR A 208 -5.78 6.85 -9.25
N ALA A 209 -5.41 6.49 -10.47
CA ALA A 209 -4.04 6.18 -10.87
C ALA A 209 -3.52 7.23 -11.85
N ARG A 210 -2.22 7.53 -11.77
CA ARG A 210 -1.50 8.26 -12.80
C ARG A 210 -0.80 7.28 -13.71
N ILE A 211 -0.95 7.49 -15.00
CA ILE A 211 -0.26 6.74 -16.05
C ILE A 211 0.64 7.71 -16.80
N LYS A 212 1.88 7.30 -17.05
CA LYS A 212 2.83 8.04 -17.87
C LYS A 212 3.32 7.16 -18.99
N LEU A 213 3.06 7.59 -20.22
CA LEU A 213 3.64 7.01 -21.43
C LEU A 213 4.85 7.84 -21.82
N ILE A 214 5.99 7.18 -21.99
CA ILE A 214 7.25 7.83 -22.32
C ILE A 214 7.77 7.18 -23.60
N ALA A 215 7.73 7.93 -24.69
CA ALA A 215 8.19 7.49 -26.00
C ALA A 215 9.48 8.21 -26.38
N ASN A 216 10.35 7.50 -27.11
CA ASN A 216 11.58 8.01 -27.68
C ASN A 216 12.45 8.81 -26.68
N GLN A 217 12.71 8.23 -25.50
CA GLN A 217 13.42 8.90 -24.39
C GLN A 217 14.82 9.41 -24.76
N ILE A 218 15.48 8.71 -25.68
CA ILE A 218 16.84 9.00 -26.15
C ILE A 218 16.81 9.90 -27.40
N GLY A 219 15.62 10.16 -27.94
CA GLY A 219 15.41 11.01 -29.10
C GLY A 219 16.14 10.52 -30.33
N SER A 220 16.20 9.19 -30.56
CA SER A 220 16.86 8.43 -31.66
C SER A 220 18.32 8.81 -32.05
N LEU A 221 18.69 10.08 -32.02
CA LEU A 221 19.99 10.70 -32.34
C LEU A 221 21.09 10.40 -31.32
N ARG A 222 20.78 10.27 -30.02
CA ARG A 222 21.83 10.12 -28.98
C ARG A 222 22.56 8.77 -29.05
N LEU A 223 22.01 7.78 -29.77
CA LEU A 223 22.70 6.50 -30.01
C LEU A 223 23.78 6.61 -31.09
N PHE A 224 23.74 7.63 -31.95
CA PHE A 224 24.59 7.69 -33.13
C PHE A 224 25.64 8.81 -33.08
N ASN A 225 25.52 9.79 -32.18
CA ASN A 225 26.51 10.87 -32.05
C ASN A 225 27.64 10.58 -31.03
N THR A 226 27.70 9.39 -30.43
CA THR A 226 28.76 9.06 -29.45
C THR A 226 30.02 8.49 -30.10
N TYR A 227 30.03 8.26 -31.41
CA TYR A 227 31.24 7.94 -32.15
C TYR A 227 31.24 8.70 -33.46
N ASN A 228 32.08 9.73 -33.55
CA ASN A 228 32.42 10.49 -34.76
C ASN A 228 33.09 9.65 -35.87
N ASN A 229 32.81 8.35 -35.93
CA ASN A 229 33.15 7.44 -37.02
C ASN A 229 31.96 6.49 -37.20
N ILE A 230 30.83 7.00 -37.69
CA ILE A 230 29.79 6.13 -38.23
C ILE A 230 30.39 5.52 -39.50
N ASP A 231 30.85 4.28 -39.37
CA ASP A 231 31.24 3.42 -40.48
C ASP A 231 30.11 3.43 -41.53
N SER A 232 30.48 3.69 -42.78
CA SER A 232 29.63 3.67 -43.98
C SER A 232 28.82 2.39 -44.19
N SER A 233 29.03 1.37 -43.35
CA SER A 233 28.27 0.11 -43.30
C SER A 233 26.91 0.23 -42.58
N PHE A 234 26.66 1.28 -41.78
CA PHE A 234 25.33 1.57 -41.24
C PHE A 234 24.47 2.21 -42.34
N GLY A 235 23.54 1.44 -42.89
CA GLY A 235 22.71 1.83 -44.04
C GLY A 235 21.87 3.09 -43.85
N THR A 236 21.16 3.47 -44.92
CA THR A 236 20.32 4.67 -44.99
C THR A 236 19.29 4.72 -43.86
N TYR A 237 19.37 5.74 -43.01
CA TYR A 237 18.40 5.95 -41.94
C TYR A 237 17.04 6.36 -42.51
N VAL A 238 15.98 5.66 -42.08
CA VAL A 238 14.60 6.06 -42.32
C VAL A 238 14.07 6.61 -41.01
N ALA A 239 13.74 7.90 -40.99
CA ALA A 239 13.00 8.47 -39.87
C ALA A 239 11.58 7.91 -39.92
N ASP A 240 11.11 7.34 -38.80
CA ASP A 240 9.70 7.03 -38.66
C ASP A 240 8.95 8.36 -38.44
N GLU A 241 8.28 8.84 -39.49
CA GLU A 241 7.53 10.11 -39.46
C GLU A 241 6.26 10.05 -38.59
N SER A 242 5.84 8.84 -38.24
CA SER A 242 4.61 8.59 -37.49
C SER A 242 4.82 7.55 -36.39
N PHE A 243 4.48 7.93 -35.16
CA PHE A 243 4.49 7.05 -33.99
C PHE A 243 3.10 7.04 -33.35
N MET A 244 2.48 5.87 -33.29
CA MET A 244 1.15 5.67 -32.70
C MET A 244 1.24 4.75 -31.49
N VAL A 245 0.62 5.15 -30.39
CA VAL A 245 0.45 4.33 -29.19
C VAL A 245 -1.03 4.14 -28.94
N VAL A 246 -1.45 2.88 -28.82
CA VAL A 246 -2.80 2.53 -28.40
C VAL A 246 -2.71 1.93 -27.01
N ASP A 247 -3.38 2.56 -26.04
CA ASP A 247 -3.44 2.08 -24.67
C ASP A 247 -4.90 1.76 -24.30
N LYS A 248 -5.11 0.60 -23.68
CA LYS A 248 -6.41 0.17 -23.18
C LYS A 248 -6.38 0.15 -21.66
N ILE A 249 -7.18 1.02 -21.04
CA ILE A 249 -7.37 1.00 -19.59
C ILE A 249 -8.12 -0.29 -19.21
N PRO A 250 -7.61 -1.09 -18.26
CA PRO A 250 -8.23 -2.34 -17.86
C PRO A 250 -9.48 -2.11 -16.98
N GLY A 251 -10.39 -3.08 -16.99
CA GLY A 251 -11.59 -3.08 -16.15
C GLY A 251 -12.56 -1.94 -16.45
N ASN A 252 -13.12 -1.34 -15.39
CA ASN A 252 -14.04 -0.20 -15.45
C ASN A 252 -13.32 1.15 -15.25
N GLY A 253 -12.00 1.21 -15.44
CA GLY A 253 -11.25 2.46 -15.28
C GLY A 253 -11.68 3.51 -16.30
N VAL A 254 -11.85 4.76 -15.85
CA VAL A 254 -12.23 5.91 -16.69
C VAL A 254 -11.04 6.86 -16.78
N ILE A 255 -10.82 7.44 -17.97
CA ILE A 255 -9.81 8.47 -18.19
C ILE A 255 -10.44 9.82 -17.84
N ASP A 256 -9.81 10.55 -16.92
CA ASP A 256 -10.11 11.97 -16.72
C ASP A 256 -9.36 12.79 -17.77
N GLU A 257 -10.06 13.16 -18.85
CA GLU A 257 -9.50 13.90 -19.98
C GLU A 257 -8.90 15.25 -19.57
N SER A 258 -9.39 15.87 -18.49
CA SER A 258 -8.88 17.15 -17.99
C SER A 258 -7.44 17.07 -17.47
N THR A 259 -6.96 15.87 -17.18
CA THR A 259 -5.63 15.62 -16.63
C THR A 259 -4.60 15.21 -17.68
N VAL A 260 -5.02 15.01 -18.93
CA VAL A 260 -4.14 14.58 -20.02
C VAL A 260 -3.22 15.73 -20.40
N THR A 261 -1.92 15.50 -20.30
CA THR A 261 -0.89 16.49 -20.65
C THR A 261 0.18 15.86 -21.55
N PHE A 262 0.71 16.67 -22.46
CA PHE A 262 1.76 16.26 -23.39
C PHE A 262 3.00 17.12 -23.15
N THR A 263 4.13 16.45 -22.93
CA THR A 263 5.43 17.11 -22.83
C THR A 263 6.33 16.58 -23.93
N ALA A 264 6.69 17.45 -24.86
CA ALA A 264 7.71 17.18 -25.87
C ALA A 264 9.01 17.87 -25.45
N VAL A 265 10.11 17.10 -25.42
CA VAL A 265 11.44 17.63 -25.13
C VAL A 265 12.31 17.42 -26.35
N ARG A 266 12.85 18.51 -26.92
CA ARG A 266 13.89 18.45 -27.95
C ARG A 266 15.23 18.73 -27.28
N TYR A 267 16.15 17.78 -27.34
CA TYR A 267 17.54 18.02 -26.94
C TYR A 267 18.26 18.77 -28.05
N ASN A 268 18.29 20.11 -27.97
CA ASN A 268 19.17 20.91 -28.82
C ASN A 268 20.58 20.86 -28.23
N TRP A 269 21.49 20.09 -28.83
CA TRP A 269 22.92 20.24 -28.60
C TRP A 269 23.48 21.09 -29.73
N MET A 270 23.73 22.38 -29.46
CA MET A 270 24.78 23.10 -30.17
C MET A 270 26.07 22.77 -29.41
N GLU A 271 27.08 22.26 -30.12
CA GLU A 271 28.45 22.20 -29.62
C GLU A 271 28.91 23.60 -29.18
N VAL A 272 29.59 23.66 -28.03
CA VAL A 272 30.59 24.70 -27.75
C VAL A 272 31.95 24.06 -27.94
#